data_AF-A0A8T1YWN3-F1
#
_entry.id   AF-A0A8T1YWN3-F1
#
_cell.length_a   1.000
_cell.length_b   1.000
_cell.length_c   1.000
_cell.angle_alpha   90.00
_cell.angle_beta   90.00
_cell.angle_gamma   90.00
#
_symmetry.space_group_name_H-M   'P 1'
#
loop_
_entity.id
_entity.type
_entity.pdbx_description
1 polymer ?
#
loop_
_entity_poly.entity_id
_entity_poly.type
_entity_poly.pdbx_seq_one_letter_code
_entity_poly.pdbx_strand_id
1 'polypeptide(L)'
;MEEDDYGGGGIGAGGSHKGKKVPNPIKQEHKQRSQNPSPQNPIVEEEFDEPIREFGDGSRLIFDLTGTHLRLLGRIVEQSQDDCWARVLRKILEFAYNRNIENVAEQIPLSMKGLINKVKAGREIYETGKRLGKRQDLTIDSLKKPIDYIREKGLEKDFGRTKENMFRVRGSFTTKPNATPNDIRDMLLNHGVVGIYVYMEENFSELKEEIYTLNIPQGAILDKKKHVLIIVAYGLTRDDKIFFLAQNTWGKEWGVGGYGRIIVADTCSIFYVDGLLK
;
A
#
# COMPACT_ATOMS: atom_id res chain seq x y z
N MET A 1 -77.23 4.14 -33.48
CA MET A 1 -77.44 3.17 -34.56
C MET A 1 -76.17 2.35 -34.64
N GLU A 2 -76.00 1.43 -33.68
CA GLU A 2 -76.60 0.07 -33.61
C GLU A 2 -75.91 -0.82 -34.64
N GLU A 3 -75.00 -1.69 -34.18
CA GLU A 3 -75.23 -3.14 -33.84
C GLU A 3 -75.08 -3.97 -35.14
N ASP A 4 -74.35 -5.09 -35.24
CA ASP A 4 -74.18 -6.29 -34.40
C ASP A 4 -72.74 -6.82 -34.58
N ASP A 5 -72.00 -7.38 -33.61
CA ASP A 5 -72.17 -8.57 -32.75
C ASP A 5 -72.01 -9.95 -33.44
N TYR A 6 -71.33 -10.84 -32.71
CA TYR A 6 -71.02 -12.29 -32.83
C TYR A 6 -69.54 -12.47 -32.41
N GLY A 7 -69.18 -12.87 -31.18
CA GLY A 7 -69.71 -13.94 -30.32
C GLY A 7 -69.02 -15.27 -30.70
N GLY A 8 -68.38 -16.06 -29.84
CA GLY A 8 -68.25 -16.03 -28.38
C GLY A 8 -67.52 -17.30 -27.87
N GLY A 9 -67.50 -17.44 -26.54
CA GLY A 9 -67.17 -18.65 -25.76
C GLY A 9 -65.82 -18.52 -25.03
N GLY A 10 -65.71 -18.23 -23.73
CA GLY A 10 -66.38 -18.81 -22.53
C GLY A 10 -65.31 -19.63 -21.78
N ILE A 11 -64.98 -19.49 -20.50
CA ILE A 11 -65.76 -19.67 -19.24
C ILE A 11 -64.91 -19.00 -18.10
N GLY A 12 -65.41 -18.04 -17.30
CA GLY A 12 -65.86 -18.16 -15.88
C GLY A 12 -64.71 -18.34 -14.86
N ALA A 13 -64.56 -17.69 -13.69
CA ALA A 13 -65.35 -16.84 -12.79
C ALA A 13 -64.34 -15.98 -11.96
N GLY A 14 -64.60 -14.73 -11.56
CA GLY A 14 -65.40 -14.36 -10.39
C GLY A 14 -64.54 -14.14 -9.13
N GLY A 15 -64.51 -12.92 -8.57
CA GLY A 15 -64.20 -12.73 -7.14
C GLY A 15 -63.17 -11.65 -6.78
N SER A 16 -63.64 -10.42 -6.56
CA SER A 16 -62.97 -9.43 -5.71
C SER A 16 -62.99 -9.92 -4.26
N HIS A 17 -61.83 -10.17 -3.64
CA HIS A 17 -61.72 -10.41 -2.19
C HIS A 17 -60.48 -9.71 -1.61
N LYS A 18 -60.75 -8.86 -0.60
CA LYS A 18 -59.78 -8.21 0.29
C LYS A 18 -58.83 -9.23 0.90
N GLY A 19 -57.57 -9.25 0.44
CA GLY A 19 -56.48 -9.94 1.11
C GLY A 19 -56.13 -9.24 2.43
N LYS A 20 -56.33 -9.92 3.56
CA LYS A 20 -55.83 -9.51 4.88
C LYS A 20 -54.34 -9.18 4.77
N LYS A 21 -53.92 -8.03 5.32
CA LYS A 21 -52.50 -7.67 5.49
C LYS A 21 -51.82 -8.70 6.38
N VAL A 22 -51.24 -9.73 5.79
CA VAL A 22 -50.23 -10.55 6.45
C VAL A 22 -49.00 -9.65 6.64
N PRO A 23 -48.50 -9.44 7.87
CA PRO A 23 -47.30 -8.64 8.09
C PRO A 23 -46.13 -9.28 7.32
N ASN A 24 -45.46 -8.48 6.49
CA ASN A 24 -44.26 -8.93 5.78
C ASN A 24 -43.15 -9.16 6.82
N PRO A 25 -42.66 -10.40 7.04
CA PRO A 25 -41.70 -10.71 8.10
C PRO A 25 -40.42 -9.88 7.99
N ILE A 26 -40.02 -9.53 6.77
CA ILE A 26 -38.85 -8.70 6.45
C ILE A 26 -38.98 -7.27 7.04
N LYS A 27 -40.20 -6.72 7.10
CA LYS A 27 -40.45 -5.40 7.70
C LYS A 27 -40.43 -5.44 9.24
N GLN A 28 -40.73 -6.58 9.86
CA GLN A 28 -40.65 -6.74 11.31
C GLN A 28 -39.21 -6.98 11.77
N GLU A 29 -38.43 -7.77 11.02
CA GLU A 29 -36.99 -7.94 11.26
C GLU A 29 -36.23 -6.61 11.17
N HIS A 30 -36.50 -5.80 10.16
CA HIS A 30 -35.88 -4.47 10.04
C HIS A 30 -36.23 -3.54 11.23
N LYS A 31 -37.45 -3.65 11.76
CA LYS A 31 -37.90 -2.83 12.90
C LYS A 31 -37.29 -3.31 14.22
N GLN A 32 -37.17 -4.62 14.42
CA GLN A 32 -36.47 -5.19 15.58
C GLN A 32 -34.96 -4.90 15.55
N ARG A 33 -34.33 -4.95 14.37
CA ARG A 33 -32.90 -4.60 14.20
C ARG A 33 -32.60 -3.11 14.42
N SER A 34 -33.60 -2.25 14.25
CA SER A 34 -33.50 -0.81 14.58
C SER A 34 -33.67 -0.50 16.07
N GLN A 35 -34.33 -1.39 16.82
CA GLN A 35 -34.64 -1.21 18.25
C GLN A 35 -33.61 -1.86 19.17
N ASN A 36 -32.90 -2.89 18.68
CA ASN A 36 -31.74 -3.47 19.35
C ASN A 36 -30.50 -3.26 18.49
N PRO A 37 -29.74 -2.16 18.68
CA PRO A 37 -28.43 -2.04 18.07
C PRO A 37 -27.60 -3.24 18.53
N SER A 38 -27.15 -4.06 17.57
CA SER A 38 -26.15 -5.09 17.83
C SER A 38 -24.97 -4.44 18.56
N PRO A 39 -24.31 -5.15 19.50
CA PRO A 39 -23.08 -4.64 20.11
C PRO A 39 -22.19 -4.15 18.98
N GLN A 40 -21.73 -2.90 19.10
CA GLN A 40 -20.79 -2.29 18.17
C GLN A 40 -19.73 -3.33 17.82
N ASN A 41 -19.52 -3.58 16.52
CA ASN A 41 -18.35 -4.34 16.07
C ASN A 41 -17.17 -3.85 16.91
N PRO A 42 -16.39 -4.75 17.54
CA PRO A 42 -15.24 -4.31 18.31
C PRO A 42 -14.43 -3.40 17.41
N ILE A 43 -14.15 -2.19 17.90
CA ILE A 43 -13.19 -1.30 17.28
C ILE A 43 -11.92 -2.14 17.21
N VAL A 44 -11.59 -2.63 16.02
CA VAL A 44 -10.29 -3.23 15.79
C VAL A 44 -9.35 -2.05 15.95
N GLU A 45 -8.71 -1.94 17.11
CA GLU A 45 -7.62 -1.00 17.30
C GLU A 45 -6.62 -1.30 16.19
N GLU A 46 -6.49 -0.38 15.22
CA GLU A 46 -5.47 -0.50 14.20
C GLU A 46 -4.12 -0.46 14.91
N GLU A 47 -3.49 -1.61 15.03
CA GLU A 47 -2.17 -1.76 15.64
C GLU A 47 -1.13 -1.10 14.71
N PHE A 48 -0.52 -0.01 15.18
CA PHE A 48 0.59 0.65 14.51
C PHE A 48 1.90 0.28 15.20
N ASP A 49 2.90 -0.08 14.41
CA ASP A 49 4.23 -0.43 14.91
C ASP A 49 5.10 0.81 14.95
N GLU A 50 5.26 1.37 16.14
CA GLU A 50 6.26 2.42 16.37
C GLU A 50 7.67 1.83 16.32
N PRO A 51 8.58 2.43 15.53
CA PRO A 51 9.96 1.99 15.55
C PRO A 51 10.64 2.35 16.87
N ILE A 52 11.59 1.50 17.27
CA ILE A 52 12.48 1.81 18.39
C ILE A 52 13.32 3.04 18.05
N ARG A 53 13.42 3.98 19.02
CA ARG A 53 14.19 5.23 18.89
C ARG A 53 15.48 5.24 19.72
N GLU A 54 15.62 4.28 20.64
CA GLU A 54 16.78 4.08 21.50
C GLU A 54 17.44 2.74 21.19
N PHE A 55 18.67 2.75 20.67
CA PHE A 55 19.31 1.54 20.15
C PHE A 55 20.35 0.92 21.09
N GLY A 56 20.65 1.54 22.22
CA GLY A 56 21.63 1.04 23.20
C GLY A 56 23.11 1.11 22.77
N ASP A 57 23.41 1.50 21.52
CA ASP A 57 24.78 1.58 20.98
C ASP A 57 25.32 3.02 20.84
N GLY A 58 24.58 4.00 21.37
CA GLY A 58 24.90 5.43 21.28
C GLY A 58 24.46 6.11 19.98
N SER A 59 23.85 5.37 19.04
CA SER A 59 23.19 5.94 17.88
C SER A 59 21.91 6.69 18.28
N ARG A 60 21.58 7.76 17.55
CA ARG A 60 20.38 8.57 17.79
C ARG A 60 19.70 8.95 16.47
N LEU A 61 18.37 8.97 16.47
CA LEU A 61 17.61 9.55 15.36
C LEU A 61 17.71 11.09 15.41
N ILE A 62 17.87 11.70 14.24
CA ILE A 62 17.87 13.17 14.07
C ILE A 62 16.56 13.63 13.45
N PHE A 63 15.97 12.82 12.57
CA PHE A 63 14.72 13.10 11.90
C PHE A 63 13.94 11.80 11.70
N ASP A 64 12.66 11.79 12.04
CA ASP A 64 11.81 10.60 12.03
C ASP A 64 10.39 10.95 11.54
N LEU A 65 10.04 10.54 10.32
CA LEU A 65 8.68 10.74 9.79
C LEU A 65 7.65 9.82 10.45
N THR A 66 8.06 8.71 11.07
CA THR A 66 7.11 7.83 11.76
C THR A 66 6.57 8.47 13.03
N GLY A 67 7.37 9.31 13.70
CA GLY A 67 6.96 10.08 14.87
C GLY A 67 5.86 11.11 14.58
N THR A 68 5.79 11.64 13.35
CA THR A 68 4.77 12.64 12.94
C THR A 68 3.67 12.05 12.07
N HIS A 69 3.91 10.92 11.39
CA HIS A 69 3.01 10.33 10.40
C HIS A 69 2.80 8.82 10.64
N LEU A 70 2.70 8.41 11.89
CA LEU A 70 2.56 7.00 12.29
C LEU A 70 1.41 6.28 11.57
N ARG A 71 0.28 6.95 11.29
CA ARG A 71 -0.84 6.33 10.57
C ARG A 71 -0.53 5.97 9.12
N LEU A 72 0.34 6.74 8.47
CA LEU A 72 0.74 6.52 7.08
C LEU A 72 1.92 5.54 6.98
N LEU A 73 2.78 5.51 7.99
CA LEU A 73 4.04 4.77 7.95
C LEU A 73 4.09 3.56 8.87
N GLY A 74 3.46 3.59 10.04
CA GLY A 74 3.59 2.60 11.12
C GLY A 74 3.04 1.21 10.83
N ARG A 75 2.22 1.04 9.79
CA ARG A 75 1.74 -0.30 9.42
C ARG A 75 2.84 -1.07 8.69
N ILE A 76 3.34 -2.12 9.34
CA ILE A 76 4.26 -3.10 8.76
C ILE A 76 3.48 -4.12 7.94
N VAL A 77 4.03 -4.46 6.79
CA VAL A 77 3.40 -5.38 5.83
C VAL A 77 4.34 -6.55 5.62
N GLU A 78 3.76 -7.74 5.51
CA GLU A 78 4.47 -8.95 5.10
C GLU A 78 4.03 -9.33 3.68
N GLN A 79 4.96 -9.26 2.73
CA GLN A 79 4.72 -9.64 1.35
C GLN A 79 4.76 -11.16 1.23
N SER A 80 3.76 -11.72 0.55
CA SER A 80 3.73 -13.15 0.21
C SER A 80 4.21 -13.43 -1.22
N GLN A 81 4.48 -12.39 -2.00
CA GLN A 81 4.90 -12.43 -3.41
C GLN A 81 6.08 -11.48 -3.61
N ASP A 82 6.75 -11.56 -4.75
CA ASP A 82 7.93 -10.73 -5.04
C ASP A 82 7.52 -9.35 -5.60
N ASP A 83 6.62 -8.67 -4.87
CA ASP A 83 5.93 -7.41 -5.25
C ASP A 83 6.37 -6.18 -4.44
N CYS A 84 7.53 -6.25 -3.79
CA CYS A 84 8.10 -5.16 -2.97
C CYS A 84 8.09 -3.82 -3.71
N TRP A 85 8.44 -3.83 -5.00
CA TRP A 85 8.41 -2.65 -5.88
C TRP A 85 7.04 -1.97 -5.93
N ALA A 86 5.96 -2.73 -6.00
CA ALA A 86 4.60 -2.19 -6.08
C ALA A 86 4.17 -1.61 -4.74
N ARG A 87 4.48 -2.34 -3.65
CA ARG A 87 4.17 -1.91 -2.27
C ARG A 87 4.89 -0.62 -1.90
N VAL A 88 6.19 -0.55 -2.20
CA VAL A 88 7.03 0.61 -1.93
C VAL A 88 6.60 1.82 -2.75
N LEU A 89 6.43 1.69 -4.07
CA LEU A 89 5.95 2.79 -4.92
C LEU A 89 4.57 3.30 -4.45
N ARG A 90 3.66 2.38 -4.14
CA ARG A 90 2.34 2.73 -3.59
C ARG A 90 2.48 3.51 -2.28
N LYS A 91 3.33 3.06 -1.35
CA LYS A 91 3.48 3.70 -0.03
C LYS A 91 4.09 5.09 -0.12
N ILE A 92 5.09 5.28 -0.98
CA ILE A 92 5.68 6.60 -1.19
C ILE A 92 4.65 7.55 -1.80
N LEU A 93 3.88 7.11 -2.80
CA LEU A 93 2.84 7.95 -3.41
C LEU A 93 1.69 8.28 -2.44
N GLU A 94 1.24 7.28 -1.67
CA GLU A 94 0.19 7.45 -0.66
C GLU A 94 0.64 8.41 0.44
N PHE A 95 1.87 8.29 0.91
CA PHE A 95 2.46 9.23 1.86
C PHE A 95 2.48 10.65 1.28
N ALA A 96 2.99 10.83 0.06
CA ALA A 96 3.05 12.14 -0.59
C ALA A 96 1.66 12.78 -0.75
N TYR A 97 0.65 11.97 -1.07
CA TYR A 97 -0.73 12.44 -1.24
C TYR A 97 -1.41 12.80 0.09
N ASN A 98 -1.15 12.04 1.16
CA ASN A 98 -1.87 12.19 2.43
C ASN A 98 -1.13 12.99 3.51
N ARG A 99 0.18 13.20 3.42
CA ARG A 99 1.03 13.74 4.52
C ARG A 99 0.62 15.10 5.08
N ASN A 100 -0.12 15.91 4.31
CA ASN A 100 -0.57 17.25 4.69
C ASN A 100 -2.08 17.30 4.99
N ILE A 101 -2.76 16.15 5.01
CA ILE A 101 -4.18 16.05 5.35
C ILE A 101 -4.28 15.80 6.86
N GLU A 102 -4.73 16.82 7.59
CA GLU A 102 -4.87 16.78 9.06
C GLU A 102 -5.99 15.85 9.51
N ASN A 103 -7.12 15.87 8.78
CA ASN A 103 -8.26 15.01 9.08
C ASN A 103 -7.98 13.59 8.56
N VAL A 104 -7.70 12.66 9.47
CA VAL A 104 -7.42 11.25 9.15
C VAL A 104 -8.54 10.62 8.31
N ALA A 105 -9.80 10.99 8.51
CA ALA A 105 -10.93 10.46 7.74
C ALA A 105 -10.90 10.87 6.25
N GLU A 106 -10.13 11.89 5.89
CA GLU A 106 -9.93 12.36 4.52
C GLU A 106 -8.68 11.75 3.87
N GLN A 107 -7.83 11.06 4.64
CA GLN A 107 -6.68 10.34 4.09
C GLN A 107 -7.17 9.15 3.26
N ILE A 108 -6.59 9.00 2.08
CA ILE A 108 -7.08 8.03 1.09
C ILE A 108 -6.03 6.96 0.86
N PRO A 109 -6.31 5.69 1.18
CA PRO A 109 -5.43 4.59 0.83
C PRO A 109 -5.42 4.37 -0.69
N LEU A 110 -4.30 3.89 -1.22
CA LEU A 110 -4.10 3.62 -2.64
C LEU A 110 -3.99 2.13 -2.91
N SER A 111 -4.63 1.69 -4.00
CA SER A 111 -4.54 0.33 -4.49
C SER A 111 -3.33 0.16 -5.41
N MET A 112 -2.66 -0.99 -5.33
CA MET A 112 -1.58 -1.37 -6.25
C MET A 112 -2.02 -2.41 -7.30
N LYS A 113 -3.30 -2.79 -7.32
CA LYS A 113 -3.84 -3.84 -8.20
C LYS A 113 -3.66 -3.49 -9.68
N GLY A 114 -4.09 -2.31 -10.09
CA GLY A 114 -3.94 -1.85 -11.47
C GLY A 114 -2.48 -1.75 -11.92
N LEU A 115 -1.60 -1.32 -11.00
CA LEU A 115 -0.16 -1.26 -11.22
C LEU A 115 0.43 -2.65 -11.49
N ILE A 116 0.20 -3.62 -10.60
CA ILE A 116 0.68 -5.00 -10.76
C ILE A 116 0.14 -5.59 -12.06
N ASN A 117 -1.17 -5.46 -12.29
CA ASN A 117 -1.82 -5.98 -13.49
C ASN A 117 -1.17 -5.42 -14.74
N LYS A 118 -0.96 -4.11 -14.86
CA LYS A 118 -0.40 -3.53 -16.08
C LYS A 118 1.07 -3.87 -16.28
N VAL A 119 1.86 -3.89 -15.20
CA VAL A 119 3.30 -4.22 -15.28
C VAL A 119 3.49 -5.69 -15.66
N LYS A 120 2.64 -6.57 -15.14
CA LYS A 120 2.70 -8.03 -15.33
C LYS A 120 1.65 -8.59 -16.30
N ALA A 121 0.89 -7.74 -16.99
CA ALA A 121 -0.11 -8.12 -18.00
C ALA A 121 0.55 -8.77 -19.22
N GLY A 122 0.74 -10.07 -19.06
CA GLY A 122 0.93 -11.12 -20.04
C GLY A 122 0.49 -12.48 -19.48
N ARG A 123 -0.10 -12.53 -18.26
CA ARG A 123 -0.72 -13.73 -17.66
C ARG A 123 -1.88 -13.32 -16.74
N GLU A 124 -3.10 -13.45 -17.25
CA GLU A 124 -4.42 -13.78 -16.65
C GLU A 124 -4.68 -13.89 -15.11
N ILE A 125 -3.82 -13.45 -14.19
CA ILE A 125 -3.85 -14.05 -12.85
C ILE A 125 -4.54 -13.22 -11.76
N TYR A 126 -4.58 -11.89 -11.83
CA TYR A 126 -5.00 -11.12 -10.65
C TYR A 126 -6.52 -10.85 -10.54
N GLU A 127 -7.26 -10.98 -11.65
CA GLU A 127 -8.69 -10.63 -11.69
C GLU A 127 -9.62 -11.76 -11.20
N THR A 128 -9.17 -13.01 -11.19
CA THR A 128 -10.08 -14.16 -11.03
C THR A 128 -10.23 -14.68 -9.60
N GLY A 129 -9.52 -14.14 -8.60
CA GLY A 129 -9.66 -14.58 -7.20
C GLY A 129 -9.39 -16.08 -6.97
N LYS A 130 -8.88 -16.81 -7.97
CA LYS A 130 -8.46 -18.19 -7.83
C LYS A 130 -7.17 -18.22 -7.04
N ARG A 131 -7.18 -18.89 -5.89
CA ARG A 131 -5.96 -19.34 -5.20
C ARG A 131 -5.11 -20.13 -6.20
N LEU A 132 -4.10 -19.50 -6.80
CA LEU A 132 -3.00 -20.24 -7.42
C LEU A 132 -2.13 -20.78 -6.30
N GLY A 133 -2.07 -22.11 -6.20
CA GLY A 133 -1.31 -22.85 -5.20
C GLY A 133 0.23 -22.76 -5.32
N LYS A 134 0.79 -21.71 -5.95
CA LYS A 134 2.23 -21.44 -5.99
C LYS A 134 2.50 -19.93 -6.00
N ARG A 135 3.50 -19.50 -5.21
CA ARG A 135 4.03 -18.13 -5.13
C ARG A 135 4.33 -17.61 -6.55
N GLN A 136 3.71 -16.50 -6.94
CA GLN A 136 3.97 -15.88 -8.24
C GLN A 136 5.23 -15.05 -8.18
N ASP A 137 6.12 -15.25 -9.15
CA ASP A 137 7.28 -14.40 -9.35
C ASP A 137 6.85 -13.07 -9.99
N LEU A 138 6.82 -12.04 -9.15
CA LEU A 138 6.48 -10.67 -9.54
C LEU A 138 7.72 -9.76 -9.65
N THR A 139 8.93 -10.33 -9.63
CA THR A 139 10.19 -9.58 -9.76
C THR A 139 10.23 -8.75 -11.05
N ILE A 140 10.88 -7.59 -11.03
CA ILE A 140 11.05 -6.74 -12.20
C ILE A 140 12.49 -6.27 -12.30
N ASP A 141 12.98 -6.11 -13.53
CA ASP A 141 14.36 -5.68 -13.78
C ASP A 141 14.55 -4.17 -13.60
N SER A 142 13.46 -3.40 -13.72
CA SER A 142 13.49 -1.93 -13.69
C SER A 142 12.18 -1.33 -13.20
N LEU A 143 12.26 -0.28 -12.37
CA LEU A 143 11.11 0.53 -11.96
C LEU A 143 10.58 1.46 -13.06
N LYS A 144 11.21 1.54 -14.24
CA LYS A 144 10.77 2.44 -15.32
C LYS A 144 9.30 2.23 -15.69
N LYS A 145 8.90 1.00 -16.01
CA LYS A 145 7.52 0.69 -16.42
C LYS A 145 6.50 0.96 -15.30
N PRO A 146 6.73 0.55 -14.04
CA PRO A 146 5.90 0.97 -12.90
C PRO A 146 5.78 2.49 -12.72
N ILE A 147 6.90 3.23 -12.81
CA ILE A 147 6.92 4.69 -12.66
C ILE A 147 6.15 5.37 -13.80
N ASP A 148 6.35 4.94 -15.05
CA ASP A 148 5.61 5.43 -16.20
C ASP A 148 4.09 5.19 -16.03
N TYR A 149 3.69 4.03 -15.50
CA TYR A 149 2.29 3.75 -15.19
C TYR A 149 1.72 4.74 -14.16
N ILE A 150 2.42 4.98 -13.06
CA ILE A 150 1.97 5.92 -12.03
C ILE A 150 1.87 7.34 -12.59
N ARG A 151 2.85 7.74 -13.42
CA ARG A 151 2.85 9.05 -14.08
C ARG A 151 1.68 9.19 -15.04
N GLU A 152 1.42 8.20 -15.88
CA GLU A 152 0.47 8.32 -17.01
C GLU A 152 -0.97 7.93 -16.66
N LYS A 153 -1.13 6.92 -15.79
CA LYS A 153 -2.43 6.36 -15.42
C LYS A 153 -2.76 6.65 -13.96
N GLY A 154 -1.79 6.52 -13.06
CA GLY A 154 -1.99 6.71 -11.62
C GLY A 154 -2.58 5.49 -10.92
N LEU A 155 -2.49 5.51 -9.59
CA LEU A 155 -3.01 4.47 -8.70
C LEU A 155 -4.46 4.74 -8.34
N GLU A 156 -5.27 3.69 -8.28
CA GLU A 156 -6.66 3.79 -7.85
C GLU A 156 -6.76 4.11 -6.36
N LYS A 157 -7.69 5.00 -5.99
CA LYS A 157 -8.07 5.22 -4.60
C LYS A 157 -8.84 4.01 -4.06
N ASP A 158 -8.42 3.46 -2.93
CA ASP A 158 -9.00 2.25 -2.34
C ASP A 158 -10.10 2.58 -1.33
N PHE A 159 -11.27 3.01 -1.82
CA PHE A 159 -12.42 3.34 -0.97
C PHE A 159 -13.16 2.10 -0.41
N GLY A 160 -12.64 0.88 -0.59
CA GLY A 160 -13.33 -0.36 -0.25
C GLY A 160 -14.64 -0.59 -1.04
N ARG A 161 -14.93 0.20 -2.08
CA ARG A 161 -16.10 0.07 -2.96
C ARG A 161 -15.70 0.17 -4.43
N THR A 162 -16.09 -0.82 -5.21
CA THR A 162 -15.98 -0.86 -6.67
C THR A 162 -16.95 0.15 -7.28
N LYS A 163 -16.47 1.37 -7.55
CA LYS A 163 -17.15 2.26 -8.51
C LYS A 163 -16.29 2.41 -9.75
N GLU A 164 -16.91 2.30 -10.91
CA GLU A 164 -16.28 2.33 -12.23
C GLU A 164 -15.57 3.66 -12.56
N ASN A 165 -15.78 4.70 -11.75
CA ASN A 165 -15.10 6.00 -11.84
C ASN A 165 -14.15 6.24 -10.64
N MET A 166 -13.20 5.34 -10.39
CA MET A 166 -12.18 5.57 -9.36
C MET A 166 -11.25 6.71 -9.81
N PHE A 167 -11.35 7.86 -9.14
CA PHE A 167 -10.33 8.90 -9.21
C PHE A 167 -8.96 8.27 -8.91
N ARG A 168 -7.96 8.62 -9.72
CA ARG A 168 -6.60 8.09 -9.61
C ARG A 168 -5.66 9.14 -9.06
N VAL A 169 -4.70 8.72 -8.26
CA VAL A 169 -3.60 9.57 -7.81
C VAL A 169 -2.41 9.33 -8.72
N ARG A 170 -1.94 10.41 -9.35
CA ARG A 170 -0.77 10.41 -10.22
C ARG A 170 0.38 11.15 -9.54
N GLY A 171 1.60 10.72 -9.81
CA GLY A 171 2.80 11.35 -9.29
C GLY A 171 3.96 11.20 -10.25
N SER A 172 4.88 12.17 -10.20
CA SER A 172 6.18 12.07 -10.84
C SER A 172 7.17 11.45 -9.85
N PHE A 173 7.83 10.37 -10.25
CA PHE A 173 8.93 9.79 -9.49
C PHE A 173 10.25 10.17 -10.15
N THR A 174 11.22 10.58 -9.33
CA THR A 174 12.59 10.82 -9.76
C THR A 174 13.48 9.71 -9.22
N THR A 175 14.35 9.16 -10.07
CA THR A 175 15.35 8.15 -9.69
C THR A 175 16.74 8.76 -9.68
N LYS A 176 17.52 8.52 -8.62
CA LYS A 176 18.92 8.97 -8.50
C LYS A 176 19.82 7.74 -8.30
N PRO A 177 20.58 7.29 -9.31
CA PRO A 177 21.28 6.02 -9.26
C PRO A 177 22.53 6.00 -8.36
N ASN A 178 23.16 7.16 -8.13
CA ASN A 178 24.40 7.32 -7.38
C ASN A 178 24.20 8.33 -6.23
N ALA A 179 23.20 8.11 -5.39
CA ALA A 179 22.94 8.99 -4.24
C ALA A 179 23.91 8.68 -3.10
N THR A 180 24.60 9.70 -2.62
CA THR A 180 25.42 9.66 -1.39
C THR A 180 24.52 9.65 -0.14
N PRO A 181 25.03 9.32 1.06
CA PRO A 181 24.26 9.47 2.30
C PRO A 181 23.67 10.87 2.50
N ASN A 182 24.40 11.93 2.14
CA ASN A 182 23.89 13.30 2.22
C ASN A 182 22.74 13.53 1.24
N ASP A 183 22.83 13.02 0.02
CA ASP A 183 21.73 13.12 -0.95
C ASP A 183 20.45 12.45 -0.43
N ILE A 184 20.56 11.27 0.16
CA ILE A 184 19.42 10.53 0.70
C ILE A 184 18.77 11.32 1.84
N ARG A 185 19.58 11.86 2.76
CA ARG A 185 19.12 12.74 3.84
C ARG A 185 18.35 13.93 3.27
N ASP A 186 18.93 14.62 2.29
CA ASP A 186 18.34 15.83 1.73
C ASP A 186 17.04 15.53 0.98
N MET A 187 16.97 14.39 0.27
CA MET A 187 15.71 13.94 -0.35
C MET A 187 14.65 13.59 0.67
N LEU A 188 15.03 12.96 1.79
CA LEU A 188 14.12 12.63 2.88
C LEU A 188 13.51 13.89 3.51
N LEU A 189 14.33 14.92 3.74
CA LEU A 189 13.90 16.20 4.30
C LEU A 189 12.99 16.98 3.33
N ASN A 190 13.31 17.01 2.04
CA ASN A 190 12.63 17.85 1.06
C ASN A 190 11.39 17.19 0.46
N HIS A 191 11.40 15.87 0.23
CA HIS A 191 10.35 15.15 -0.48
C HIS A 191 9.52 14.23 0.42
N GLY A 192 9.99 13.95 1.64
CA GLY A 192 9.41 12.93 2.52
C GLY A 192 10.04 11.56 2.27
N VAL A 193 9.31 10.48 2.52
CA VAL A 193 9.89 9.12 2.46
C VAL A 193 10.57 8.80 1.12
N VAL A 194 11.71 8.11 1.17
CA VAL A 194 12.56 7.80 0.02
C VAL A 194 12.63 6.30 -0.20
N GLY A 195 12.42 5.84 -1.42
CA GLY A 195 12.67 4.45 -1.81
C GLY A 195 14.16 4.19 -2.01
N ILE A 196 14.67 3.07 -1.52
CA ILE A 196 16.07 2.65 -1.68
C ILE A 196 16.15 1.25 -2.28
N TYR A 197 17.12 1.04 -3.18
CA TYR A 197 17.47 -0.28 -3.67
C TYR A 197 18.52 -0.94 -2.78
N VAL A 198 18.31 -2.22 -2.51
CA VAL A 198 19.26 -3.08 -1.81
C VAL A 198 19.44 -4.40 -2.58
N TYR A 199 20.52 -5.12 -2.28
CA TYR A 199 20.76 -6.46 -2.80
C TYR A 199 20.43 -7.48 -1.72
N MET A 200 19.77 -8.56 -2.11
CA MET A 200 19.46 -9.67 -1.20
C MET A 200 20.73 -10.47 -0.92
N GLU A 201 21.47 -10.02 0.08
CA GLU A 201 22.58 -10.74 0.70
C GLU A 201 22.07 -11.51 1.92
N GLU A 202 22.83 -12.51 2.37
CA GLU A 202 22.47 -13.35 3.53
C GLU A 202 22.34 -12.50 4.80
N ASN A 203 23.36 -11.70 5.11
CA ASN A 203 23.36 -10.76 6.24
C ASN A 203 22.25 -9.69 6.16
N PHE A 204 21.80 -9.32 4.96
CA PHE A 204 20.63 -8.46 4.80
C PHE A 204 19.33 -9.22 5.12
N SER A 205 19.24 -10.46 4.64
CA SER A 205 18.06 -11.31 4.82
C SER A 205 17.82 -11.68 6.28
N GLU A 206 18.89 -11.82 7.04
CA GLU A 206 18.88 -12.22 8.46
C GLU A 206 19.03 -11.03 9.42
N LEU A 207 18.95 -9.79 8.93
CA LEU A 207 19.15 -8.59 9.74
C LEU A 207 18.27 -8.59 11.00
N LYS A 208 18.87 -8.23 12.14
CA LYS A 208 18.20 -8.04 13.44
C LYS A 208 18.41 -6.62 13.95
N GLU A 209 19.15 -6.44 15.03
CA GLU A 209 19.29 -5.14 15.72
C GLU A 209 20.42 -4.28 15.13
N GLU A 210 21.36 -4.91 14.44
CA GLU A 210 22.61 -4.38 13.94
C GLU A 210 22.40 -3.38 12.80
N ILE A 211 23.44 -2.59 12.52
CA ILE A 211 23.43 -1.67 11.38
C ILE A 211 23.99 -2.41 10.15
N TYR A 212 23.14 -2.63 9.16
CA TYR A 212 23.54 -3.18 7.87
C TYR A 212 24.32 -2.12 7.07
N THR A 213 25.52 -2.47 6.60
CA THR A 213 26.28 -1.59 5.69
C THR A 213 25.98 -1.98 4.25
N LEU A 214 25.20 -1.16 3.56
CA LEU A 214 24.95 -1.30 2.14
C LEU A 214 26.20 -0.87 1.38
N ASN A 215 26.88 -1.86 0.82
CA ASN A 215 28.00 -1.68 -0.09
C ASN A 215 27.59 -2.20 -1.48
N ILE A 216 27.72 -1.36 -2.51
CA ILE A 216 27.43 -1.74 -3.89
C ILE A 216 28.77 -1.80 -4.62
N PRO A 217 29.40 -2.98 -4.77
CA PRO A 217 30.70 -3.06 -5.41
C PRO A 217 30.55 -2.69 -6.89
N GLN A 218 31.47 -1.85 -7.39
CA GLN A 218 31.58 -1.56 -8.82
C GLN A 218 31.86 -2.89 -9.57
N GLY A 219 30.92 -3.29 -10.44
CA GLY A 219 31.06 -4.46 -11.32
C GLY A 219 30.50 -5.79 -10.82
N ALA A 220 30.02 -5.91 -9.57
CA ALA A 220 29.61 -7.20 -8.97
C ALA A 220 28.08 -7.40 -8.83
N ILE A 221 27.30 -6.90 -9.79
CA ILE A 221 25.84 -6.71 -9.62
C ILE A 221 24.98 -7.67 -10.48
N LEU A 222 25.57 -8.52 -11.32
CA LEU A 222 24.78 -9.25 -12.32
C LEU A 222 23.89 -10.37 -11.74
N ASP A 223 24.27 -10.99 -10.61
CA ASP A 223 23.57 -12.20 -10.13
C ASP A 223 22.78 -12.02 -8.82
N LYS A 224 22.90 -10.85 -8.16
CA LYS A 224 22.20 -10.62 -6.89
C LYS A 224 20.78 -10.10 -7.10
N LYS A 225 19.80 -10.77 -6.48
CA LYS A 225 18.40 -10.34 -6.50
C LYS A 225 18.26 -8.96 -5.87
N LYS A 226 17.64 -8.03 -6.58
CA LYS A 226 17.34 -6.69 -6.09
C LYS A 226 16.08 -6.69 -5.24
N HIS A 227 16.09 -5.88 -4.19
CA HIS A 227 14.94 -5.61 -3.33
C HIS A 227 14.83 -4.11 -3.11
N VAL A 228 13.65 -3.63 -2.70
CA VAL A 228 13.45 -2.21 -2.41
C VAL A 228 12.77 -2.02 -1.05
N LEU A 229 13.18 -0.96 -0.36
CA LEU A 229 12.70 -0.57 0.96
C LEU A 229 12.27 0.90 0.95
N ILE A 230 11.73 1.37 2.07
CA ILE A 230 11.41 2.78 2.28
C ILE A 230 12.24 3.33 3.43
N ILE A 231 13.01 4.38 3.20
CA ILE A 231 13.65 5.16 4.23
C ILE A 231 12.62 6.12 4.84
N VAL A 232 12.45 6.02 6.15
CA VAL A 232 11.46 6.80 6.93
C VAL A 232 12.10 7.74 7.94
N ALA A 233 13.36 7.51 8.30
CA ALA A 233 14.11 8.32 9.25
C ALA A 233 15.60 8.31 8.94
N TYR A 234 16.34 9.28 9.47
CA TYR A 234 17.80 9.22 9.53
C TYR A 234 18.31 9.62 10.91
N GLY A 235 19.51 9.14 11.22
CA GLY A 235 20.19 9.39 12.46
C GLY A 235 21.69 9.45 12.30
N LEU A 236 22.37 9.59 13.42
CA LEU A 236 23.82 9.54 13.53
C LEU A 236 24.22 8.41 14.48
N THR A 237 25.21 7.63 14.07
CA THR A 237 25.88 6.69 14.99
C THR A 237 26.65 7.46 16.06
N ARG A 238 27.17 6.74 17.05
CA ARG A 238 28.06 7.32 18.06
C ARG A 238 29.27 8.07 17.46
N ASP A 239 29.76 7.60 16.31
CA ASP A 239 30.90 8.18 15.59
C ASP A 239 30.45 9.19 14.50
N ASP A 240 29.26 9.77 14.63
CA ASP A 240 28.65 10.75 13.73
C ASP A 240 28.53 10.31 12.26
N LYS A 241 28.44 8.99 12.00
CA LYS A 241 28.11 8.47 10.67
C LYS A 241 26.60 8.49 10.46
N ILE A 242 26.16 8.93 9.28
CA ILE A 242 24.74 8.90 8.91
C ILE A 242 24.29 7.44 8.76
N PHE A 243 23.21 7.09 9.47
CA PHE A 243 22.45 5.87 9.21
C PHE A 243 21.00 6.21 8.91
N PHE A 244 20.32 5.30 8.22
CA PHE A 244 18.91 5.40 7.83
C PHE A 244 18.10 4.33 8.53
N LEU A 245 16.88 4.66 8.92
CA LEU A 245 15.88 3.68 9.31
C LEU A 245 15.07 3.32 8.07
N ALA A 246 15.18 2.07 7.64
CA ALA A 246 14.50 1.53 6.47
C ALA A 246 13.39 0.57 6.89
N GLN A 247 12.18 0.85 6.44
CA GLN A 247 11.03 -0.02 6.59
C GLN A 247 10.99 -1.05 5.46
N ASN A 248 10.84 -2.32 5.83
CA ASN A 248 10.72 -3.43 4.89
C ASN A 248 9.26 -3.90 4.72
N THR A 249 9.07 -4.81 3.77
CA THR A 249 7.80 -5.50 3.49
C THR A 249 7.90 -7.00 3.80
N TRP A 250 8.74 -7.41 4.75
CA TRP A 250 8.95 -8.81 5.17
C TRP A 250 8.37 -9.13 6.56
N GLY A 251 7.41 -8.34 7.03
CA GLY A 251 6.81 -8.54 8.35
C GLY A 251 7.70 -8.06 9.50
N LYS A 252 7.22 -8.24 10.72
CA LYS A 252 7.83 -7.68 11.94
C LYS A 252 9.10 -8.42 12.39
N GLU A 253 9.29 -9.66 11.94
CA GLU A 253 10.42 -10.53 12.32
C GLU A 253 11.75 -10.17 11.63
N TRP A 254 11.68 -9.40 10.54
CA TRP A 254 12.86 -8.87 9.89
C TRP A 254 13.31 -7.57 10.56
N GLY A 255 14.60 -7.47 10.87
CA GLY A 255 15.14 -6.35 11.63
C GLY A 255 14.51 -6.28 13.03
N VAL A 256 14.13 -5.06 13.42
CA VAL A 256 13.42 -4.78 14.66
C VAL A 256 12.05 -4.22 14.33
N GLY A 257 11.01 -5.04 14.53
CA GLY A 257 9.63 -4.65 14.22
C GLY A 257 9.41 -4.34 12.73
N GLY A 258 10.16 -4.98 11.83
CA GLY A 258 10.09 -4.74 10.38
C GLY A 258 10.92 -3.55 9.88
N TYR A 259 11.73 -2.95 10.75
CA TYR A 259 12.67 -1.87 10.42
C TYR A 259 14.11 -2.33 10.54
N GLY A 260 14.96 -1.88 9.62
CA GLY A 260 16.40 -2.13 9.63
C GLY A 260 17.16 -0.82 9.67
N ARG A 261 18.32 -0.81 10.34
CA ARG A 261 19.26 0.32 10.32
C ARG A 261 20.25 0.10 9.19
N ILE A 262 20.42 1.09 8.32
CA ILE A 262 21.27 0.99 7.13
C ILE A 262 22.28 2.13 7.07
N ILE A 263 23.57 1.82 6.91
CA ILE A 263 24.60 2.76 6.46
C ILE A 263 24.82 2.53 4.97
N VAL A 264 24.79 3.60 4.17
CA VAL A 264 25.20 3.56 2.77
C VAL A 264 26.68 3.89 2.70
N ALA A 265 27.52 2.95 2.25
CA ALA A 265 28.97 3.08 2.33
C ALA A 265 29.55 4.15 1.40
N ASP A 266 29.03 4.23 0.17
CA ASP A 266 29.47 5.20 -0.84
C ASP A 266 28.25 5.81 -1.54
N THR A 267 27.66 5.07 -2.48
CA THR A 267 26.44 5.50 -3.17
C THR A 267 25.45 4.36 -3.33
N CYS A 268 24.17 4.72 -3.46
CA CYS A 268 23.13 3.78 -3.83
C CYS A 268 22.08 4.39 -4.76
N SER A 269 21.31 3.52 -5.43
CA SER A 269 20.15 3.96 -6.18
C SER A 269 18.98 4.23 -5.24
N ILE A 270 18.36 5.40 -5.40
CA ILE A 270 17.12 5.79 -4.70
C ILE A 270 16.06 6.30 -5.67
N PHE A 271 14.83 6.42 -5.17
CA PHE A 271 13.72 7.01 -5.88
C PHE A 271 12.73 7.66 -4.91
N TYR A 272 12.09 8.76 -5.33
CA TYR A 272 11.17 9.52 -4.49
C TYR A 272 10.10 10.19 -5.36
N VAL A 273 9.00 10.61 -4.74
CA VAL A 273 7.99 11.43 -5.42
C VAL A 273 8.47 12.87 -5.47
N ASP A 274 8.68 13.38 -6.67
CA ASP A 274 9.10 14.75 -6.92
C ASP A 274 7.91 15.71 -6.98
N GLY A 275 6.72 15.19 -7.32
CA GLY A 275 5.48 15.96 -7.26
C GLY A 275 4.25 15.15 -7.58
N LEU A 276 3.10 15.59 -7.06
CA LEU A 276 1.79 15.07 -7.43
C LEU A 276 1.33 15.71 -8.74
N LEU A 277 0.69 14.93 -9.60
CA LEU A 277 0.19 15.38 -10.90
C LEU A 277 -1.33 15.58 -10.86
N LYS A 278 -1.79 16.61 -11.55
CA LYS A 278 -3.22 16.90 -11.76
C LYS A 278 -3.83 16.04 -12.87
#